data_AF-A0A9Q1KGZ5-F1
#
_entry.id   AF-A0A9Q1KGZ5-F1
#
_cell.length_a   1.000
_cell.length_b   1.000
_cell.length_c   1.000
_cell.angle_alpha   90.00
_cell.angle_beta   90.00
_cell.angle_gamma   90.00
#
_symmetry.space_group_name_H-M   'P 1'
#
loop_
_entity.id
_entity.type
_entity.pdbx_description
1 polymer ?
#
loop_
_entity_poly.entity_id
_entity_poly.type
_entity_poly.pdbx_seq_one_letter_code
_entity_poly.pdbx_strand_id
1 'polypeptide(L)'
;MIFDVTVLVFGTQAYTLFGVTNLTSNTEMEAIEPLHELAPPRALATKPNITHQPSHPLHAGVRLAMKSDTPFILKLIHQLAVFENLTHLFQATESSLSSTLFNSPPFTSFTIFLLEVSPTGITDPEASEFQPEGTGVIAGYVLFSPNYAPFLAKPGFYVEHLFVREPYRRQGLGKLLMKAVSSQAVRLGHGRVDWVVLDWNVDAIRFYERIGADVMQEYRLCRLTGDALLSYGTHP
;
A
#
# COMPACT_ATOMS: atom_id res chain seq x y z
N MET A 1 -6.91 -11.15 -2.72
CA MET A 1 -6.44 -10.55 -1.48
C MET A 1 -5.34 -9.57 -1.79
N ILE A 2 -5.75 -8.33 -1.67
CA ILE A 2 -5.05 -7.09 -1.96
C ILE A 2 -4.52 -6.61 -0.60
N PHE A 3 -3.30 -6.09 -0.53
CA PHE A 3 -2.69 -5.66 0.73
C PHE A 3 -2.26 -4.23 0.54
N ASP A 4 -2.88 -3.29 1.25
CA ASP A 4 -2.54 -1.87 1.13
C ASP A 4 -2.49 -1.19 2.48
N VAL A 5 -1.54 -0.27 2.57
CA VAL A 5 -1.36 0.70 3.64
C VAL A 5 -1.21 2.05 2.97
N THR A 6 -1.95 3.09 3.41
CA THR A 6 -1.79 4.44 2.82
C THR A 6 -1.91 5.54 3.85
N VAL A 7 -0.84 6.34 3.99
CA VAL A 7 -0.89 7.73 4.46
C VAL A 7 -0.25 8.64 3.41
N LEU A 8 -1.09 9.37 2.67
CA LEU A 8 -0.63 10.41 1.75
C LEU A 8 -0.10 11.64 2.51
N VAL A 9 1.14 12.05 2.29
CA VAL A 9 1.62 13.41 2.61
C VAL A 9 2.02 14.09 1.30
N PHE A 10 1.37 15.21 0.97
CA PHE A 10 1.89 16.14 -0.03
C PHE A 10 1.82 17.56 0.51
N GLY A 11 2.92 18.30 0.35
CA GLY A 11 3.00 19.73 0.52
C GLY A 11 3.58 20.34 -0.74
N THR A 12 2.86 21.27 -1.35
CA THR A 12 3.40 22.18 -2.36
C THR A 12 2.75 23.55 -2.19
N GLN A 13 3.57 24.59 -2.18
CA GLN A 13 3.17 26.00 -2.15
C GLN A 13 2.87 26.52 -3.56
N ALA A 14 1.84 27.38 -3.70
CA ALA A 14 1.95 28.73 -4.26
C ALA A 14 0.59 29.46 -4.19
N TYR A 15 0.64 30.71 -3.73
CA TYR A 15 -0.47 31.60 -3.34
C TYR A 15 -1.34 32.12 -4.49
N THR A 16 -2.65 32.34 -4.26
CA THR A 16 -3.38 33.65 -4.23
C THR A 16 -4.92 33.44 -4.15
N LEU A 17 -5.49 33.81 -2.99
CA LEU A 17 -6.91 33.97 -2.57
C LEU A 17 -7.72 34.93 -3.48
N PHE A 18 -9.06 35.02 -3.56
CA PHE A 18 -10.30 34.52 -2.91
C PHE A 18 -11.42 34.82 -3.95
N GLY A 19 -12.66 34.31 -3.98
CA GLY A 19 -13.60 33.58 -3.11
C GLY A 19 -14.89 33.41 -3.96
N VAL A 20 -15.90 32.60 -3.61
CA VAL A 20 -17.06 32.99 -2.79
C VAL A 20 -17.84 31.73 -2.38
N THR A 21 -18.37 31.81 -1.17
CA THR A 21 -19.21 30.92 -0.33
C THR A 21 -20.55 30.43 -0.93
N ASN A 22 -20.99 29.21 -0.58
CA ASN A 22 -22.07 28.94 0.40
C ASN A 22 -22.57 27.48 0.39
N LEU A 23 -22.92 27.02 1.60
CA LEU A 23 -23.62 25.77 1.93
C LEU A 23 -25.12 25.86 1.60
N THR A 24 -25.76 24.73 1.27
CA THR A 24 -27.04 24.29 1.87
C THR A 24 -27.31 22.80 1.60
N SER A 25 -28.23 22.29 2.41
CA SER A 25 -28.46 20.91 2.87
C SER A 25 -29.66 20.19 2.22
N ASN A 26 -29.77 18.91 2.58
CA ASN A 26 -30.97 18.05 2.69
C ASN A 26 -31.54 17.40 1.42
N THR A 27 -31.63 16.07 1.44
CA THR A 27 -32.79 15.34 0.88
C THR A 27 -33.02 14.04 1.65
N GLU A 28 -34.30 13.68 1.74
CA GLU A 28 -34.97 12.74 2.63
C GLU A 28 -34.80 11.26 2.25
N MET A 29 -35.05 10.39 3.24
CA MET A 29 -35.13 8.94 3.16
C MET A 29 -36.46 8.48 2.54
N GLU A 30 -36.42 7.63 1.51
CA GLU A 30 -37.55 6.81 1.05
C GLU A 30 -37.40 5.36 1.51
N ALA A 31 -38.52 4.77 1.93
CA ALA A 31 -38.65 3.40 2.42
C ALA A 31 -38.71 2.38 1.27
N ILE A 32 -38.11 1.20 1.48
CA ILE A 32 -38.03 0.09 0.52
C ILE A 32 -38.92 -1.06 1.02
N GLU A 33 -39.79 -1.56 0.14
CA GLU A 33 -40.69 -2.70 0.32
C GLU A 33 -39.97 -4.09 0.40
N PRO A 34 -40.60 -5.12 0.97
CA PRO A 34 -39.91 -6.35 1.39
C PRO A 34 -39.66 -7.39 0.27
N LEU A 35 -38.57 -8.15 0.46
CA LEU A 35 -38.01 -9.16 -0.44
C LEU A 35 -38.90 -10.41 -0.61
N HIS A 36 -39.15 -10.77 -1.88
CA HIS A 36 -39.69 -12.08 -2.28
C HIS A 36 -38.62 -13.18 -2.22
N GLU A 37 -39.00 -14.32 -1.66
CA GLU A 37 -38.21 -15.51 -1.40
C GLU A 37 -37.85 -16.27 -2.70
N LEU A 38 -36.55 -16.43 -3.00
CA LEU A 38 -36.04 -17.15 -4.18
C LEU A 38 -35.69 -18.60 -3.82
N ALA A 39 -36.28 -19.55 -4.54
CA ALA A 39 -36.04 -20.99 -4.41
C ALA A 39 -34.58 -21.40 -4.69
N PRO A 40 -34.07 -22.51 -4.11
CA PRO A 40 -32.65 -22.86 -4.15
C PRO A 40 -32.21 -23.44 -5.52
N PRO A 41 -30.99 -23.16 -6.01
CA PRO A 41 -30.49 -23.77 -7.25
C PRO A 41 -30.05 -25.23 -7.06
N ARG A 42 -30.38 -26.05 -8.07
CA ARG A 42 -29.99 -27.47 -8.24
C ARG A 42 -28.47 -27.68 -8.31
N ALA A 43 -28.02 -28.81 -7.77
CA ALA A 43 -26.63 -29.28 -7.80
C ALA A 43 -26.06 -29.46 -9.22
N LEU A 44 -24.87 -28.91 -9.47
CA LEU A 44 -24.09 -29.15 -10.70
C LEU A 44 -23.13 -30.34 -10.54
N ALA A 45 -23.04 -31.13 -11.61
CA ALA A 45 -22.22 -32.33 -11.74
C ALA A 45 -20.70 -32.07 -11.65
N THR A 46 -19.97 -33.03 -11.08
CA THR A 46 -18.52 -33.07 -10.93
C THR A 46 -17.79 -33.23 -12.27
N LYS A 47 -16.80 -32.37 -12.55
CA LYS A 47 -15.87 -32.47 -13.70
C LYS A 47 -14.62 -33.30 -13.37
N PRO A 48 -13.96 -33.92 -14.38
CA PRO A 48 -12.92 -34.93 -14.17
C PRO A 48 -11.59 -34.34 -13.70
N ASN A 49 -10.84 -35.17 -12.98
CA ASN A 49 -9.58 -34.89 -12.32
C ASN A 49 -8.45 -34.71 -13.35
N ILE A 50 -7.89 -33.50 -13.47
CA ILE A 50 -6.69 -33.22 -14.26
C ILE A 50 -5.50 -33.19 -13.31
N THR A 51 -4.60 -34.16 -13.46
CA THR A 51 -3.34 -34.26 -12.73
C THR A 51 -2.40 -33.13 -13.17
N HIS A 52 -2.23 -32.10 -12.35
CA HIS A 52 -1.22 -31.06 -12.56
C HIS A 52 0.18 -31.61 -12.22
N GLN A 53 1.07 -31.69 -13.22
CA GLN A 53 2.52 -31.80 -12.99
C GLN A 53 3.03 -30.53 -12.29
N PRO A 54 4.10 -30.61 -11.46
CA PRO A 54 4.45 -29.56 -10.51
C PRO A 54 4.92 -28.29 -11.23
N SER A 55 4.20 -27.20 -10.99
CA SER A 55 4.62 -25.84 -11.31
C SER A 55 6.00 -25.58 -10.70
N HIS A 56 6.92 -25.00 -11.48
CA HIS A 56 8.20 -24.52 -10.94
C HIS A 56 7.90 -23.62 -9.71
N PRO A 57 8.58 -23.82 -8.57
CA PRO A 57 8.35 -23.00 -7.39
C PRO A 57 8.61 -21.53 -7.73
N LEU A 58 7.68 -20.65 -7.42
CA LEU A 58 7.93 -19.21 -7.44
C LEU A 58 9.03 -18.92 -6.40
N HIS A 59 10.23 -18.57 -6.85
CA HIS A 59 11.27 -18.05 -5.97
C HIS A 59 11.02 -16.55 -5.80
N ALA A 60 10.72 -16.13 -4.57
CA ALA A 60 10.50 -14.73 -4.23
C ALA A 60 11.51 -14.28 -3.17
N GLY A 61 12.09 -13.10 -3.39
CA GLY A 61 13.04 -12.45 -2.48
C GLY A 61 12.59 -11.04 -2.14
N VAL A 62 12.98 -10.57 -0.96
CA VAL A 62 12.81 -9.16 -0.56
C VAL A 62 14.20 -8.57 -0.37
N ARG A 63 14.46 -7.45 -1.01
CA ARG A 63 15.74 -6.72 -0.90
C ARG A 63 15.52 -5.24 -0.67
N LEU A 64 16.56 -4.58 -0.18
CA LEU A 64 16.60 -3.13 -0.11
C LEU A 64 16.58 -2.53 -1.53
N ALA A 65 15.78 -1.49 -1.72
CA ALA A 65 15.83 -0.69 -2.92
C ALA A 65 17.11 0.16 -2.96
N MET A 66 17.65 0.33 -4.15
CA MET A 66 18.74 1.25 -4.44
C MET A 66 18.21 2.43 -5.26
N LYS A 67 19.01 3.49 -5.34
CA LYS A 67 18.65 4.68 -6.14
C LYS A 67 18.36 4.34 -7.61
N SER A 68 19.02 3.33 -8.16
CA SER A 68 18.79 2.82 -9.53
C SER A 68 17.40 2.19 -9.72
N ASP A 69 16.70 1.80 -8.65
CA ASP A 69 15.35 1.24 -8.73
C ASP A 69 14.25 2.31 -8.83
N THR A 70 14.62 3.60 -8.81
CA THR A 70 13.65 4.72 -8.84
C THR A 70 12.60 4.61 -9.96
N PRO A 71 12.95 4.23 -11.21
CA PRO A 71 11.95 4.08 -12.27
C PRO A 71 10.90 3.02 -11.95
N PHE A 72 11.30 1.88 -11.36
CA PHE A 72 10.37 0.82 -10.97
C PHE A 72 9.48 1.26 -9.80
N ILE A 73 10.06 1.95 -8.82
CA ILE A 73 9.32 2.51 -7.67
C ILE A 73 8.26 3.50 -8.14
N LEU A 74 8.59 4.40 -9.08
CA LEU A 74 7.63 5.35 -9.64
C LEU A 74 6.45 4.63 -10.28
N LYS A 75 6.71 3.61 -11.10
CA LYS A 75 5.67 2.80 -11.74
C LYS A 75 4.79 2.07 -10.73
N LEU A 76 5.38 1.52 -9.66
CA LEU A 76 4.64 0.85 -8.59
C LEU A 76 3.75 1.82 -7.80
N ILE A 77 4.26 3.03 -7.47
CA ILE A 77 3.45 4.07 -6.81
C ILE A 77 2.31 4.51 -7.73
N HIS A 78 2.56 4.65 -9.03
CA HIS A 78 1.50 4.97 -9.99
C HIS A 78 0.44 3.87 -10.06
N GLN A 79 0.83 2.59 -10.12
CA GLN A 79 -0.12 1.47 -10.08
C GLN A 79 -0.93 1.42 -8.79
N LEU A 80 -0.32 1.75 -7.64
CA LEU A 80 -1.04 1.93 -6.38
C LEU A 80 -2.05 3.07 -6.48
N ALA A 81 -1.66 4.23 -7.01
CA ALA A 81 -2.56 5.37 -7.18
C ALA A 81 -3.74 5.05 -8.13
N VAL A 82 -3.51 4.28 -9.19
CA VAL A 82 -4.59 3.75 -10.07
C VAL A 82 -5.52 2.85 -9.27
N PHE A 83 -4.96 1.91 -8.50
CA PHE A 83 -5.74 0.96 -7.72
C PHE A 83 -6.62 1.65 -6.66
N GLU A 84 -6.12 2.71 -6.03
CA GLU A 84 -6.85 3.46 -5.00
C GLU A 84 -7.75 4.59 -5.57
N ASN A 85 -7.80 4.76 -6.90
CA ASN A 85 -8.48 5.87 -7.55
C ASN A 85 -7.95 7.27 -7.12
N LEU A 86 -6.65 7.35 -6.86
CA LEU A 86 -5.93 8.54 -6.38
C LEU A 86 -4.96 9.13 -7.42
N THR A 87 -5.08 8.74 -8.70
CA THR A 87 -4.23 9.26 -9.79
C THR A 87 -4.27 10.79 -9.92
N HIS A 88 -5.40 11.41 -9.56
CA HIS A 88 -5.55 12.88 -9.53
C HIS A 88 -4.63 13.58 -8.50
N LEU A 89 -4.08 12.84 -7.53
CA LEU A 89 -3.09 13.33 -6.56
C LEU A 89 -1.65 12.97 -6.96
N PHE A 90 -1.45 12.15 -7.99
CA PHE A 90 -0.14 11.65 -8.35
C PHE A 90 0.70 12.73 -9.05
N GLN A 91 1.69 13.27 -8.33
CA GLN A 91 2.63 14.29 -8.83
C GLN A 91 4.08 13.79 -8.84
N ALA A 92 4.31 12.56 -8.40
CA ALA A 92 5.66 12.03 -8.27
C ALA A 92 6.34 11.93 -9.64
N THR A 93 7.62 12.28 -9.67
CA THR A 93 8.52 12.11 -10.82
C THR A 93 9.73 11.29 -10.37
N GLU A 94 10.48 10.71 -11.30
CA GLU A 94 11.72 10.01 -10.94
C GLU A 94 12.69 10.93 -10.20
N SER A 95 12.83 12.19 -10.64
CA SER A 95 13.70 13.18 -10.01
C SER A 95 13.27 13.51 -8.57
N SER A 96 11.97 13.73 -8.34
CA SER A 96 11.47 14.04 -6.99
C SER A 96 11.61 12.86 -6.04
N LEU A 97 11.38 11.63 -6.51
CA LEU A 97 11.57 10.42 -5.71
C LEU A 97 13.05 10.17 -5.42
N SER A 98 13.91 10.29 -6.43
CA SER A 98 15.36 10.08 -6.32
C SER A 98 16.03 11.04 -5.32
N SER A 99 15.55 12.28 -5.25
CA SER A 99 16.09 13.32 -4.36
C SER A 99 15.62 13.19 -2.90
N THR A 100 14.51 12.50 -2.65
CA THR A 100 13.89 12.42 -1.31
C THR A 100 14.04 11.05 -0.65
N LEU A 101 13.92 9.95 -1.40
CA LEU A 101 13.86 8.60 -0.83
C LEU A 101 15.22 7.98 -0.49
N PHE A 102 16.31 8.49 -1.07
CA PHE A 102 17.65 7.87 -0.97
C PHE A 102 18.72 8.82 -0.42
N ASN A 103 18.32 9.88 0.28
CA ASN A 103 19.24 10.91 0.81
C ASN A 103 19.81 10.56 2.20
N SER A 104 19.36 9.47 2.81
CA SER A 104 19.70 9.05 4.17
C SER A 104 19.97 7.54 4.21
N PRO A 105 20.75 7.05 5.19
CA PRO A 105 20.90 5.62 5.41
C PRO A 105 19.54 4.92 5.61
N PRO A 106 19.40 3.65 5.17
CA PRO A 106 18.21 2.85 5.44
C PRO A 106 17.92 2.77 6.94
N PHE A 107 16.62 2.69 7.27
CA PHE A 107 16.08 2.59 8.63
C PHE A 107 16.29 3.82 9.53
N THR A 108 16.96 4.88 9.06
CA THR A 108 17.02 6.18 9.75
C THR A 108 16.10 7.24 9.13
N SER A 109 15.53 6.93 7.97
CA SER A 109 14.56 7.73 7.22
C SER A 109 13.70 6.79 6.35
N PHE A 110 13.02 7.32 5.34
CA PHE A 110 12.32 6.54 4.32
C PHE A 110 13.18 5.38 3.82
N THR A 111 12.58 4.19 3.83
CA THR A 111 13.21 2.95 3.42
C THR A 111 12.24 2.18 2.55
N ILE A 112 12.74 1.63 1.44
CA ILE A 112 11.95 0.81 0.54
C ILE A 112 12.55 -0.60 0.50
N PHE A 113 11.70 -1.60 0.69
CA PHE A 113 12.00 -2.94 0.23
C PHE A 113 11.26 -3.25 -1.07
N LEU A 114 11.97 -3.85 -2.02
CA LEU A 114 11.40 -4.40 -3.25
C LEU A 114 11.20 -5.90 -3.11
N LEU A 115 10.09 -6.36 -3.65
CA LEU A 115 9.78 -7.77 -3.84
C LEU A 115 10.19 -8.17 -5.25
N GLU A 116 11.14 -9.09 -5.35
CA GLU A 116 11.57 -9.69 -6.61
C GLU A 116 11.07 -11.11 -6.71
N VAL A 117 10.62 -11.49 -7.90
CA VAL A 117 10.22 -12.86 -8.22
C VAL A 117 11.00 -13.39 -9.41
N SER A 118 11.34 -14.68 -9.39
CA SER A 118 11.91 -15.35 -10.55
C SER A 118 10.92 -15.37 -11.71
N PRO A 119 11.38 -15.50 -12.98
CA PRO A 119 10.50 -15.81 -14.09
C PRO A 119 9.69 -17.05 -13.76
N THR A 120 8.37 -16.98 -13.95
CA THR A 120 7.45 -18.09 -13.65
C THR A 120 6.43 -18.23 -14.77
N GLY A 121 5.57 -19.25 -14.68
CA GLY A 121 4.40 -19.39 -15.54
C GLY A 121 3.27 -18.40 -15.25
N ILE A 122 3.49 -17.36 -14.43
CA ILE A 122 2.53 -16.28 -14.22
C ILE A 122 2.54 -15.39 -15.46
N THR A 123 1.37 -15.20 -16.08
CA THR A 123 1.21 -14.25 -17.17
C THR A 123 1.20 -12.83 -16.61
N ASP A 124 2.29 -12.11 -16.85
CA ASP A 124 2.43 -10.69 -16.51
C ASP A 124 2.73 -9.90 -17.80
N PRO A 125 1.74 -9.17 -18.36
CA PRO A 125 1.92 -8.43 -19.62
C PRO A 125 2.91 -7.27 -19.50
N GLU A 126 3.19 -6.81 -18.27
CA GLU A 126 4.08 -5.70 -17.99
C GLU A 126 5.45 -6.16 -17.44
N ALA A 127 5.75 -7.47 -17.43
CA ALA A 127 6.96 -8.01 -16.80
C ALA A 127 8.26 -7.32 -17.27
N SER A 128 8.39 -7.05 -18.57
CA SER A 128 9.56 -6.39 -19.16
C SER A 128 9.76 -4.96 -18.66
N GLU A 129 8.70 -4.31 -18.20
CA GLU A 129 8.74 -2.95 -17.67
C GLU A 129 9.24 -2.86 -16.22
N PHE A 130 9.27 -4.01 -15.53
CA PHE A 130 9.66 -4.17 -14.13
C PHE A 130 10.86 -5.12 -13.98
N GLN A 131 11.63 -5.32 -15.04
CA GLN A 131 12.82 -6.17 -15.01
C GLN A 131 14.08 -5.32 -14.74
N PRO A 132 14.71 -5.42 -13.55
CA PRO A 132 16.02 -4.83 -13.31
C PRO A 132 17.12 -5.60 -14.08
N GLU A 133 18.37 -5.20 -13.94
CA GLU A 133 19.50 -5.99 -14.45
C GLU A 133 19.47 -7.41 -13.83
N GLY A 134 19.22 -8.43 -14.66
CA GLY A 134 19.14 -9.83 -14.24
C GLY A 134 17.88 -10.54 -14.74
N THR A 135 17.55 -11.66 -14.09
CA THR A 135 16.42 -12.52 -14.49
C THR A 135 15.13 -12.26 -13.71
N GLY A 136 15.17 -11.52 -12.59
CA GLY A 136 13.99 -11.30 -11.75
C GLY A 136 13.04 -10.23 -12.30
N VAL A 137 11.81 -10.20 -11.78
CA VAL A 137 10.83 -9.14 -12.02
C VAL A 137 10.46 -8.50 -10.68
N ILE A 138 10.39 -7.17 -10.62
CA ILE A 138 9.85 -6.46 -9.47
C ILE A 138 8.33 -6.68 -9.43
N ALA A 139 7.87 -7.38 -8.41
CA ALA A 139 6.47 -7.76 -8.21
C ALA A 139 5.73 -6.87 -7.20
N GLY A 140 6.44 -6.03 -6.45
CA GLY A 140 5.85 -5.18 -5.42
C GLY A 140 6.88 -4.45 -4.58
N TYR A 141 6.41 -3.66 -3.63
CA TYR A 141 7.25 -2.91 -2.70
C TYR A 141 6.55 -2.64 -1.37
N VAL A 142 7.35 -2.24 -0.39
CA VAL A 142 6.88 -1.60 0.84
C VAL A 142 7.77 -0.38 1.12
N LEU A 143 7.14 0.77 1.34
CA LEU A 143 7.78 2.02 1.76
C LEU A 143 7.43 2.24 3.24
N PHE A 144 8.43 2.50 4.07
CA PHE A 144 8.24 2.72 5.50
C PHE A 144 9.30 3.68 6.06
N SER A 145 9.03 4.26 7.22
CA SER A 145 9.89 5.24 7.88
C SER A 145 9.93 4.98 9.40
N PRO A 146 10.94 5.49 10.13
CA PRO A 146 10.94 5.44 11.59
C PRO A 146 9.79 6.24 12.19
N ASN A 147 9.17 5.70 13.24
CA ASN A 147 8.29 6.44 14.12
C ASN A 147 8.68 6.19 15.59
N TYR A 148 7.94 6.79 16.52
CA TYR A 148 8.18 6.61 17.95
C TYR A 148 6.89 6.28 18.69
N ALA A 149 7.00 5.37 19.66
CA ALA A 149 5.94 4.93 20.54
C ALA A 149 6.16 5.48 21.96
N PRO A 150 5.57 6.65 22.31
CA PRO A 150 5.87 7.31 23.59
C PRO A 150 5.54 6.43 24.80
N PHE A 151 4.40 5.73 24.78
CA PHE A 151 3.99 4.86 25.89
C PHE A 151 4.85 3.61 26.06
N LEU A 152 5.51 3.15 24.98
CA LEU A 152 6.46 2.05 25.05
C LEU A 152 7.90 2.54 25.31
N ALA A 153 8.12 3.85 25.24
CA ALA A 153 9.44 4.49 25.21
C ALA A 153 10.39 3.80 24.19
N LYS A 154 9.86 3.46 23.01
CA LYS A 154 10.59 2.72 21.98
C LYS A 154 10.38 3.31 20.58
N PRO A 155 11.41 3.28 19.71
CA PRO A 155 11.23 3.52 18.29
C PRO A 155 10.37 2.42 17.65
N GLY A 156 9.82 2.73 16.48
CA GLY A 156 8.98 1.86 15.67
C GLY A 156 9.18 2.14 14.19
N PHE A 157 8.41 1.42 13.36
CA PHE A 157 8.26 1.79 11.95
C PHE A 157 6.82 2.18 11.65
N TYR A 158 6.66 3.12 10.74
CA TYR A 158 5.41 3.42 10.08
C TYR A 158 5.49 2.95 8.64
N VAL A 159 4.60 2.05 8.21
CA VAL A 159 4.49 1.68 6.79
C VAL A 159 3.66 2.77 6.11
N GLU A 160 4.22 3.39 5.08
CA GLU A 160 3.53 4.40 4.28
C GLU A 160 2.75 3.75 3.15
N HIS A 161 3.41 2.83 2.40
CA HIS A 161 2.82 2.08 1.31
C HIS A 161 3.19 0.60 1.42
N LEU A 162 2.24 -0.28 1.10
CA LEU A 162 2.46 -1.70 0.82
C LEU A 162 1.71 -2.02 -0.46
N PHE A 163 2.39 -2.59 -1.46
CA PHE A 163 1.73 -2.92 -2.72
C PHE A 163 2.36 -4.14 -3.39
N VAL A 164 1.50 -5.01 -3.93
CA VAL A 164 1.88 -6.12 -4.80
C VAL A 164 1.10 -5.98 -6.10
N ARG A 165 1.82 -6.05 -7.23
CA ARG A 165 1.27 -5.96 -8.58
C ARG A 165 0.25 -7.09 -8.80
N GLU A 166 -0.80 -6.79 -9.56
CA GLU A 166 -1.98 -7.66 -9.69
C GLU A 166 -1.66 -9.12 -10.05
N PRO A 167 -0.79 -9.44 -11.04
CA PRO A 167 -0.49 -10.81 -11.44
C PRO A 167 0.09 -11.68 -10.30
N TYR A 168 0.71 -11.05 -9.30
CA TYR A 168 1.43 -11.74 -8.22
C TYR A 168 0.64 -11.78 -6.89
N ARG A 169 -0.59 -11.25 -6.87
CA ARG A 169 -1.45 -11.25 -5.67
C ARG A 169 -1.93 -12.65 -5.33
N ARG A 170 -2.38 -12.84 -4.07
CA ARG A 170 -2.87 -14.12 -3.51
C ARG A 170 -1.83 -15.24 -3.39
N GLN A 171 -0.55 -14.94 -3.57
CA GLN A 171 0.56 -15.91 -3.45
C GLN A 171 1.36 -15.76 -2.15
N GLY A 172 0.82 -15.02 -1.17
CA GLY A 172 1.49 -14.78 0.12
C GLY A 172 2.61 -13.72 0.06
N LEU A 173 2.79 -13.01 -1.05
CA LEU A 173 3.91 -12.09 -1.22
C LEU A 173 3.80 -10.80 -0.39
N GLY A 174 2.58 -10.29 -0.14
CA GLY A 174 2.41 -9.17 0.80
C GLY A 174 2.76 -9.55 2.24
N LYS A 175 2.52 -10.82 2.63
CA LYS A 175 3.00 -11.36 3.91
C LYS A 175 4.54 -11.37 3.97
N LEU A 176 5.20 -11.66 2.84
CA LEU A 176 6.67 -11.65 2.78
C LEU A 176 7.22 -10.23 2.99
N LEU A 177 6.62 -9.22 2.36
CA LEU A 177 6.98 -7.81 2.55
C LEU A 177 6.74 -7.34 4.00
N MET A 178 5.55 -7.58 4.57
CA MET A 178 5.26 -7.23 5.96
C MET A 178 6.20 -7.94 6.93
N LYS A 179 6.46 -9.24 6.72
CA LYS A 179 7.42 -10.00 7.52
C LYS A 179 8.83 -9.40 7.45
N ALA A 180 9.26 -8.89 6.30
CA ALA A 180 10.57 -8.25 6.16
C ALA A 180 10.67 -6.97 7.02
N VAL A 181 9.64 -6.11 6.99
CA VAL A 181 9.56 -4.89 7.83
C VAL A 181 9.54 -5.26 9.31
N SER A 182 8.63 -6.14 9.73
CA SER A 182 8.52 -6.57 11.13
C SER A 182 9.78 -7.26 11.64
N SER A 183 10.44 -8.07 10.80
CA SER A 183 11.71 -8.71 11.18
C SER A 183 12.83 -7.70 11.38
N GLN A 184 12.87 -6.64 10.56
CA GLN A 184 13.82 -5.54 10.76
C GLN A 184 13.51 -4.76 12.03
N ALA A 185 12.23 -4.46 12.31
CA ALA A 185 11.81 -3.80 13.55
C ALA A 185 12.27 -4.61 14.79
N VAL A 186 12.04 -5.92 14.79
CA VAL A 186 12.50 -6.83 15.86
C VAL A 186 14.02 -6.78 16.02
N ARG A 187 14.80 -6.84 14.91
CA ARG A 187 16.27 -6.76 14.96
C ARG A 187 16.76 -5.44 15.57
N LEU A 188 16.05 -4.34 15.36
CA LEU A 188 16.39 -3.02 15.90
C LEU A 188 15.80 -2.76 17.30
N GLY A 189 15.15 -3.76 17.93
CA GLY A 189 14.53 -3.61 19.24
C GLY A 189 13.33 -2.65 19.25
N HIS A 190 12.73 -2.40 18.09
CA HIS A 190 11.57 -1.50 17.95
C HIS A 190 10.32 -2.09 18.62
N GLY A 191 9.45 -1.21 19.13
CA GLY A 191 8.27 -1.58 19.90
C GLY A 191 7.05 -1.95 19.05
N ARG A 192 6.93 -1.38 17.84
CA ARG A 192 5.77 -1.60 16.97
C ARG A 192 6.06 -1.29 15.50
N VAL A 193 5.16 -1.77 14.64
CA VAL A 193 5.02 -1.35 13.24
C VAL A 193 3.57 -0.89 13.08
N ASP A 194 3.36 0.35 12.64
CA ASP A 194 2.04 0.96 12.49
C ASP A 194 1.72 1.22 11.02
N TRP A 195 0.43 1.22 10.68
CA TRP A 195 -0.07 1.57 9.34
C TRP A 195 -1.55 1.93 9.35
N VAL A 196 -2.04 2.52 8.25
CA VAL A 196 -3.46 2.77 8.00
C VAL A 196 -3.94 1.92 6.84
N VAL A 197 -5.12 1.33 6.95
CA VAL A 197 -5.82 0.63 5.87
C VAL A 197 -7.15 1.32 5.59
N LEU A 198 -7.54 1.39 4.31
CA LEU A 198 -8.84 1.95 3.92
C LEU A 198 -9.97 1.00 4.33
N ASP A 199 -11.07 1.56 4.82
CA ASP A 199 -12.21 0.84 5.40
C ASP A 199 -12.87 -0.15 4.43
N TRP A 200 -12.91 0.20 3.14
CA TRP A 200 -13.44 -0.65 2.08
C TRP A 200 -12.55 -1.85 1.76
N ASN A 201 -11.27 -1.85 2.16
CA ASN A 201 -10.32 -2.91 1.83
C ASN A 201 -10.41 -4.08 2.81
N VAL A 202 -11.58 -4.71 2.87
CA VAL A 202 -11.92 -5.82 3.76
C VAL A 202 -10.93 -6.98 3.63
N ASP A 203 -10.41 -7.21 2.42
CA ASP A 203 -9.40 -8.22 2.13
C ASP A 203 -8.07 -7.93 2.84
N ALA A 204 -7.60 -6.67 2.82
CA ALA A 204 -6.41 -6.24 3.53
C ALA A 204 -6.62 -6.27 5.06
N ILE A 205 -7.77 -5.80 5.54
CA ILE A 205 -8.13 -5.85 6.98
C ILE A 205 -8.04 -7.29 7.51
N ARG A 206 -8.71 -8.25 6.86
CA ARG A 206 -8.66 -9.67 7.24
C ARG A 206 -7.26 -10.28 7.16
N PHE A 207 -6.41 -9.73 6.30
CA PHE A 207 -5.01 -10.14 6.27
C PHE A 207 -4.23 -9.61 7.47
N TYR A 208 -4.38 -8.33 7.79
CA TYR A 208 -3.70 -7.70 8.93
C TYR A 208 -4.09 -8.39 10.24
N GLU A 209 -5.37 -8.67 10.44
CA GLU A 209 -5.84 -9.44 11.60
C GLU A 209 -5.20 -10.84 11.67
N ARG A 210 -5.10 -11.55 10.54
CA ARG A 210 -4.49 -12.90 10.49
C ARG A 210 -2.98 -12.92 10.74
N ILE A 211 -2.28 -11.80 10.55
CA ILE A 211 -0.87 -11.68 10.94
C ILE A 211 -0.68 -11.14 12.36
N GLY A 212 -1.78 -10.91 13.09
CA GLY A 212 -1.78 -10.51 14.50
C GLY A 212 -1.79 -8.99 14.73
N ALA A 213 -2.21 -8.19 13.74
CA ALA A 213 -2.37 -6.75 13.93
C ALA A 213 -3.74 -6.42 14.55
N ASP A 214 -3.73 -5.51 15.52
CA ASP A 214 -4.95 -4.92 16.09
C ASP A 214 -5.41 -3.74 15.22
N VAL A 215 -6.60 -3.83 14.63
CA VAL A 215 -7.15 -2.78 13.77
C VAL A 215 -7.93 -1.76 14.62
N MET A 216 -7.37 -0.56 14.77
CA MET A 216 -7.90 0.49 15.66
C MET A 216 -9.06 1.27 15.01
N GLN A 217 -10.29 0.78 15.16
CA GLN A 217 -11.50 1.37 14.53
C GLN A 217 -11.90 2.76 15.06
N GLU A 218 -11.58 3.05 16.32
CA GLU A 218 -11.94 4.32 16.97
C GLU A 218 -11.03 5.48 16.58
N TYR A 219 -9.89 5.18 15.95
CA TYR A 219 -8.89 6.19 15.62
C TYR A 219 -9.28 6.85 14.30
N ARG A 220 -8.97 8.15 14.18
CA ARG A 220 -9.22 8.94 12.98
C ARG A 220 -7.89 9.49 12.49
N LEU A 221 -7.60 9.28 11.21
CA LEU A 221 -6.49 9.96 10.56
C LEU A 221 -6.86 11.43 10.38
N CYS A 222 -6.11 12.33 11.01
CA CYS A 222 -6.22 13.77 10.80
C CYS A 222 -5.13 14.23 9.85
N ARG A 223 -5.46 15.16 8.93
CA ARG A 223 -4.51 15.71 7.98
C ARG A 223 -4.69 17.21 7.83
N LEU A 224 -3.57 17.92 7.81
CA LEU A 224 -3.47 19.31 7.44
C LEU A 224 -2.52 19.42 6.24
N THR A 225 -3.01 19.94 5.11
CA THR A 225 -2.28 20.01 3.84
C THR A 225 -2.68 21.25 3.04
N GLY A 226 -1.92 21.58 1.99
CA GLY A 226 -2.18 22.72 1.11
C GLY A 226 -2.32 24.06 1.84
N ASP A 227 -3.26 24.89 1.39
CA ASP A 227 -3.52 26.21 1.96
C ASP A 227 -3.85 26.17 3.45
N ALA A 228 -4.52 25.12 3.93
CA ALA A 228 -4.85 24.98 5.35
C ALA A 228 -3.59 24.80 6.22
N LEU A 229 -2.61 24.02 5.73
CA LEU A 229 -1.30 23.86 6.39
C LEU A 229 -0.51 25.16 6.37
N LEU A 230 -0.45 25.83 5.21
CA LEU A 230 0.26 27.10 5.08
C LEU A 230 -0.37 28.15 5.99
N SER A 231 -1.69 28.26 6.00
CA SER A 231 -2.42 29.16 6.87
C SER A 231 -2.10 28.87 8.34
N TYR A 232 -2.40 27.67 8.85
CA TYR A 232 -2.18 27.37 10.26
C TYR A 232 -0.71 27.49 10.70
N GLY A 233 0.24 27.09 9.85
CA GLY A 233 1.67 27.11 10.18
C GLY A 233 2.33 28.49 10.09
N THR A 234 1.67 29.48 9.50
CA THR A 234 2.23 30.84 9.33
C THR A 234 1.42 31.93 10.04
N HIS A 235 0.23 31.61 10.58
CA HIS A 235 -0.50 32.53 11.45
C HIS A 235 0.12 32.48 12.86
N PRO A 236 0.57 33.62 13.41
CA PRO A 236 1.19 33.71 14.74
C PRO A 236 0.19 33.50 15.90
#